data_AF-A0A950MSW3-F1
#
_entry.id   AF-A0A950MSW3-F1
#
_cell.length_a   1.000
_cell.length_b   1.000
_cell.length_c   1.000
_cell.angle_alpha   90.00
_cell.angle_beta   90.00
_cell.angle_gamma   90.00
#
_symmetry.space_group_name_H-M   'P 1'
#
loop_
_entity.id
_entity.type
_entity.pdbx_description
1 polymer ?
#
loop_
_entity_poly.entity_id
_entity_poly.type
_entity_poly.pdbx_seq_one_letter_code
_entity_poly.pdbx_strand_id
1 'polypeptide(L)'
;SSNPETCTIIFVKTGDPGEVYMQYKLSNVFITDIHIRLEEEKPVETLKINFTKVEMAHLSSDTTNVLSKSDPDRFQFDKQTASAGGARSKSA
;
A
#
# COMPACT_ATOMS: atom_id res chain seq x y z
N SER A 1 -7.26 10.74 23.84
CA SER A 1 -7.56 10.62 22.41
C SER A 1 -6.37 9.93 21.75
N SER A 2 -6.40 8.62 21.56
CA SER A 2 -5.36 7.93 20.80
C SER A 2 -5.61 8.17 19.32
N ASN A 3 -4.66 8.79 18.62
CA ASN A 3 -4.72 8.85 17.16
C ASN A 3 -4.75 7.40 16.63
N PRO A 4 -5.61 7.07 15.66
CA PRO A 4 -5.63 5.73 15.10
C PRO A 4 -4.29 5.40 14.45
N GLU A 5 -3.79 4.18 14.69
CA GLU A 5 -2.53 3.75 14.09
C GLU A 5 -2.65 3.65 12.57
N THR A 6 -1.62 4.15 11.88
CA THR A 6 -1.53 4.13 10.42
C THR A 6 -0.27 3.40 9.98
N CYS A 7 -0.35 2.67 8.88
CA CYS A 7 0.80 2.02 8.25
C CYS A 7 0.94 2.52 6.82
N THR A 8 2.16 2.90 6.42
CA THR A 8 2.47 3.27 5.04
C THR A 8 3.44 2.26 4.46
N ILE A 9 3.08 1.68 3.32
CA ILE A 9 3.95 0.78 2.56
C ILE A 9 4.35 1.51 1.28
N ILE A 10 5.65 1.71 1.08
CA ILE A 10 6.21 2.45 -0.06
C ILE A 10 7.00 1.48 -0.92
N PHE A 11 6.66 1.40 -2.20
CA PHE A 11 7.42 0.68 -3.20
C PHE A 11 8.24 1.68 -4.02
N VAL A 12 9.54 1.42 -4.11
CA VAL A 12 10.50 2.23 -4.84
C VAL A 12 11.03 1.45 -6.03
N LYS A 13 11.22 2.14 -7.14
CA LYS A 13 11.98 1.64 -8.27
C LYS A 13 13.47 1.76 -7.94
N THR A 14 14.25 0.75 -8.34
CA THR A 14 15.71 0.76 -8.21
C THR A 14 16.33 1.93 -8.97
N GLY A 15 17.26 2.64 -8.35
CA GLY A 15 17.95 3.81 -8.88
C GLY A 15 18.69 4.54 -7.76
N ASP A 16 19.44 5.58 -8.10
CA ASP A 16 20.11 6.47 -7.12
C ASP A 16 19.83 7.94 -7.47
N PRO A 17 18.86 8.60 -6.80
CA PRO A 17 17.96 8.04 -5.77
C PRO A 17 16.88 7.13 -6.39
N GLY A 18 16.38 6.16 -5.60
CA GLY A 18 15.22 5.37 -5.99
C GLY A 18 13.95 6.24 -6.03
N GLU A 19 13.08 5.99 -7.01
CA GLU A 19 11.85 6.76 -7.18
C GLU A 19 10.63 5.98 -6.65
N VAL A 20 9.79 6.63 -5.84
CA VAL A 20 8.53 6.03 -5.36
C VAL A 20 7.56 5.90 -6.53
N TYR A 21 7.08 4.68 -6.79
CA TYR A 21 6.08 4.44 -7.84
C TYR A 21 4.76 3.93 -7.30
N MET A 22 4.72 3.41 -6.07
CA MET A 22 3.48 2.97 -5.45
C MET A 22 3.52 3.18 -3.94
N GLN A 23 2.40 3.64 -3.38
CA GLN A 23 2.26 3.81 -1.95
C GLN A 23 0.89 3.33 -1.50
N TYR A 24 0.85 2.53 -0.45
CA TYR A 24 -0.36 2.24 0.32
C TYR A 24 -0.34 3.02 1.63
N LYS A 25 -1.47 3.62 1.99
CA LYS A 25 -1.76 4.15 3.32
C LYS A 25 -2.91 3.35 3.92
N LEU A 26 -2.65 2.70 5.04
CA LEU A 26 -3.60 1.89 5.79
C LEU A 26 -4.02 2.63 7.06
N SER A 27 -5.32 2.62 7.38
CA SER A 27 -5.86 3.30 8.57
C SER A 27 -6.55 2.34 9.54
N ASN A 28 -6.50 2.69 10.83
CA ASN A 28 -6.94 1.88 11.96
C ASN A 28 -6.28 0.49 11.89
N VAL A 29 -4.95 0.52 11.88
CA VAL A 29 -4.13 -0.65 11.69
C VAL A 29 -4.00 -1.42 13.01
N PHE A 30 -4.01 -2.75 12.92
CA PHE A 30 -3.68 -3.65 14.02
C PHE A 30 -2.85 -4.82 13.49
N ILE A 31 -1.70 -5.10 14.12
CA ILE A 31 -0.90 -6.29 13.82
C ILE A 31 -1.56 -7.49 14.50
N THR A 32 -2.04 -8.43 13.70
CA THR A 32 -2.75 -9.62 14.20
C THR A 32 -1.84 -10.79 14.45
N ASP A 33 -0.67 -10.83 13.80
CA ASP A 33 0.24 -11.96 13.85
C ASP A 33 1.65 -11.50 13.50
N ILE A 34 2.64 -12.05 14.21
CA ILE A 34 4.07 -11.85 13.94
C ILE A 34 4.71 -13.23 13.98
N HIS A 35 5.35 -13.61 12.87
CA HIS A 35 6.08 -14.87 12.77
C HIS A 35 7.50 -14.60 12.31
N ILE A 36 8.47 -15.06 13.09
CA ILE A 36 9.90 -14.93 12.78
C ILE A 36 10.47 -16.34 12.58
N ARG A 37 11.13 -16.56 11.44
CA ARG A 37 11.81 -17.81 11.11
C ARG A 37 13.28 -17.52 10.81
N LEU A 38 14.17 -18.36 11.33
CA LEU A 38 15.56 -18.36 10.90
C LEU A 38 15.67 -19.13 9.58
N GLU A 39 16.16 -18.48 8.53
CA GLU A 39 16.61 -19.15 7.31
C GLU A 39 18.14 -19.21 7.28
N GLU A 40 18.71 -20.02 6.40
CA GLU A 40 20.15 -20.35 6.40
C GLU A 40 21.04 -19.11 6.31
N GLU A 41 20.63 -18.09 5.55
CA GLU A 41 21.41 -16.87 5.38
C GLU A 41 21.00 -15.75 6.34
N LYS A 42 19.70 -15.56 6.58
CA LYS A 42 19.13 -14.43 7.36
C LYS A 42 17.78 -14.78 7.97
N PRO A 43 17.41 -14.17 9.12
CA PRO A 43 16.05 -14.27 9.64
C PRO A 43 15.03 -13.60 8.70
N VAL A 44 13.86 -14.21 8.57
CA VAL A 44 12.70 -13.67 7.86
C VAL A 44 11.59 -13.42 8.87
N GLU A 45 11.02 -12.21 8.82
CA GLU A 45 9.86 -11.81 9.63
C GLU A 45 8.63 -11.64 8.72
N THR A 46 7.50 -12.21 9.14
CA THR A 46 6.20 -12.06 8.48
C THR A 46 5.21 -11.42 9.43
N LEU A 47 4.63 -10.30 9.01
CA LEU A 47 3.61 -9.55 9.73
C LEU A 47 2.26 -9.72 9.04
N LYS A 48 1.19 -10.03 9.79
CA LYS A 48 -0.18 -9.91 9.29
C LYS A 48 -0.84 -8.68 9.88
N ILE A 49 -1.36 -7.85 8.99
CA ILE A 49 -1.89 -6.53 9.34
C ILE A 49 -3.37 -6.49 8.97
N ASN A 50 -4.22 -6.25 9.97
CA ASN A 50 -5.61 -5.84 9.76
C ASN A 50 -5.70 -4.32 9.68
N PHE A 51 -6.59 -3.85 8.82
CA PHE A 51 -6.89 -2.44 8.62
C PHE A 51 -8.35 -2.28 8.21
N THR A 52 -8.86 -1.07 8.40
CA THR A 52 -10.26 -0.71 8.02
C THR A 52 -10.33 0.02 6.69
N LYS A 53 -9.33 0.85 6.39
CA LYS A 53 -9.26 1.64 5.16
C LYS A 53 -7.89 1.48 4.50
N VAL A 54 -7.89 1.46 3.17
CA VAL A 54 -6.70 1.50 2.33
C VAL A 54 -6.85 2.59 1.28
N GLU A 55 -5.80 3.37 1.09
CA GLU A 55 -5.61 4.28 -0.03
C GLU A 55 -4.32 3.87 -0.75
N MET A 56 -4.41 3.65 -2.05
CA MET A 56 -3.29 3.32 -2.92
C MET A 56 -3.12 4.44 -3.95
N ALA A 57 -1.87 4.85 -4.16
CA ALA A 57 -1.48 5.72 -5.26
C ALA A 57 -0.37 5.03 -6.06
N HIS A 58 -0.54 4.97 -7.38
CA HIS A 58 0.41 4.36 -8.31
C HIS A 58 0.77 5.32 -9.45
N LEU A 59 2.07 5.46 -9.71
CA LEU A 59 2.61 6.17 -10.86
C LEU A 59 3.02 5.12 -11.90
N SER A 60 2.37 5.14 -13.05
CA SER A 60 2.75 4.31 -14.19
C SER A 60 4.07 4.79 -14.78
N SER A 61 4.82 3.89 -15.41
CA SER A 61 5.98 4.25 -16.22
C SER A 61 5.64 4.21 -17.72
N ASP A 62 6.35 5.02 -18.51
CA ASP A 62 6.30 4.95 -19.97
C ASP A 62 7.23 3.84 -20.52
N THR A 63 7.31 3.73 -21.85
CA THR A 63 8.15 2.74 -22.53
C THR A 63 9.65 2.95 -22.33
N THR A 64 10.08 4.11 -21.81
CA THR A 64 11.47 4.41 -21.45
C THR A 64 11.75 4.17 -19.97
N ASN A 65 10.78 3.58 -19.24
CA ASN A 65 10.78 3.38 -17.80
C ASN A 65 10.80 4.68 -16.98
N VAL A 66 10.45 5.82 -17.56
CA VAL A 66 10.31 7.07 -16.80
C VAL A 66 8.92 7.09 -16.15
N LEU A 67 8.87 7.37 -14.85
CA LEU A 67 7.59 7.50 -14.15
C LEU A 67 6.84 8.72 -14.67
N SER A 68 5.55 8.53 -14.96
CA SER A 68 4.67 9.64 -15.26
C SER A 68 4.57 10.53 -14.02
N LYS A 69 4.82 11.82 -14.19
CA LYS A 69 4.61 12.84 -13.15
C LYS A 69 3.18 13.41 -13.17
N SER A 70 2.29 12.81 -13.97
CA SER A 70 0.85 13.12 -13.96
C SER A 70 0.21 12.71 -12.63
N ASP A 71 -1.08 13.00 -12.48
CA ASP A 71 -1.85 12.51 -11.34
C ASP A 71 -1.73 10.96 -11.24
N PRO A 72 -1.40 10.41 -10.06
CA PRO A 72 -1.31 8.97 -9.86
C PRO A 72 -2.68 8.32 -10.01
N ASP A 73 -2.68 7.08 -10.48
CA ASP A 73 -3.84 6.20 -10.38
C ASP A 73 -4.12 5.93 -8.91
N ARG A 74 -5.35 6.22 -8.49
CA ARG A 74 -5.75 6.10 -7.09
C ARG A 74 -6.81 5.01 -6.94
N PHE A 75 -6.63 4.20 -5.90
CA PHE A 75 -7.65 3.28 -5.41
C PHE A 75 -7.87 3.56 -3.94
N GLN A 76 -9.13 3.60 -3.52
CA GLN A 76 -9.50 3.73 -2.12
C GLN A 76 -10.59 2.72 -1.79
N PHE A 77 -10.45 2.11 -0.63
CA PHE A 77 -11.47 1.24 -0.07
C PHE A 77 -11.55 1.40 1.44
N ASP A 78 -12.79 1.45 1.95
CA ASP A 78 -13.10 1.57 3.36
C ASP A 78 -14.13 0.50 3.75
N LYS A 79 -13.71 -0.45 4.58
CA LYS A 79 -14.55 -1.57 5.06
C LYS A 79 -15.72 -1.11 5.90
N GLN A 80 -15.64 0.04 6.56
CA GLN A 80 -16.69 0.52 7.45
C GLN A 80 -17.86 1.12 6.67
N THR A 81 -17.58 1.67 5.50
CA THR A 81 -18.58 2.34 4.65
C THR A 81 -18.93 1.54 3.40
N ALA A 82 -18.18 0.49 3.08
CA ALA A 82 -18.51 -0.43 2.01
C ALA A 82 -19.83 -1.16 2.32
N SER A 83 -20.89 -0.81 1.57
CA SER A 83 -22.07 -1.65 1.46
C SER A 83 -21.67 -3.01 0.88
N ALA A 84 -22.36 -4.09 1.27
CA ALA A 84 -22.11 -5.45 0.78
C ALA A 84 -22.21 -5.63 -0.76
N GLY A 85 -22.51 -4.57 -1.51
CA GLY A 85 -22.27 -4.44 -2.94
C GLY A 85 -21.93 -2.98 -3.27
N GLY A 86 -20.82 -2.74 -3.97
CA GLY A 86 -20.36 -1.39 -4.32
C GLY A 86 -19.54 -1.40 -5.61
N ALA A 87 -20.07 -0.72 -6.62
CA ALA A 87 -19.71 -0.80 -8.04
C ALA A 87 -18.29 -0.30 -8.36
N ARG A 88 -17.63 -0.97 -9.32
CA ARG A 88 -16.47 -0.42 -10.03
C ARG A 88 -16.90 0.86 -10.75
N SER A 89 -16.47 2.00 -10.25
CA SER A 89 -16.38 3.23 -11.05
C SER A 89 -15.38 2.99 -12.17
N LYS A 90 -15.84 2.97 -13.42
CA LYS A 90 -14.96 3.09 -14.59
C LYS A 90 -14.69 4.57 -14.79
N SER A 91 -13.45 4.98 -14.61
CA SER A 91 -12.97 6.27 -15.10
C SER A 91 -13.02 6.26 -16.63
N ALA A 92 -13.63 7.30 -17.19
CA ALA A 92 -13.75 7.55 -18.62
C ALA A 92 -12.41 7.93 -19.25
#